data_AF-A0A7I7YRR1-F1
#
_entry.id   AF-A0A7I7YRR1-F1
#
_cell.length_a   1.000
_cell.length_b   1.000
_cell.length_c   1.000
_cell.angle_alpha   90.00
_cell.angle_beta   90.00
_cell.angle_gamma   90.00
#
_symmetry.space_group_name_H-M   'P 1'
#
loop_
_entity.id
_entity.type
_entity.pdbx_description
1 polymer ?
#
loop_
_entity_poly.entity_id
_entity_poly.type
_entity_poly.pdbx_seq_one_letter_code
_entity_poly.pdbx_strand_id
1 'polypeptide(L)'
;MNLTATPFASVGFFAPPVAASNNARPNVAGRTDGVNAFWWTIREFCAEQLLPYVFADTEDERSQYTLVVHQVTSRLRQDATPAGSDGAVVIDGQQCRTYTDLVELICDRVTDQATATLWAGPAIGAGTANAFVRRLRSSQRALSEIIRGDIPDRPGRRISTEDQQVTLVDLHHLMERAQRFVTGVVLRAEMERKEAAGPGSLLFTMLDELNKYAPREGESPIKALLLDIAERGRSLGIILIGAQQTASEVERRIISNSAIKVVGRLDAAEASRSEYGFLPAGQRMRATIAKPGAMFVNQPAIPVPLAVEFPFPAWATRQSEVDDARPPSSTDGESQDGTFPAGVPLPDDAPF
;
A
#
# COMPACT_ATOMS: atom_id res chain seq x y z
N MET A 1 -5.15 17.04 -27.43
CA MET A 1 -5.82 16.20 -26.42
C MET A 1 -6.94 17.02 -25.80
N ASN A 2 -8.12 17.06 -26.40
CA ASN A 2 -9.28 17.78 -25.87
C ASN A 2 -10.07 16.87 -24.91
N LEU A 3 -9.43 16.45 -23.82
CA LEU A 3 -10.16 15.81 -22.74
C LEU A 3 -10.69 16.93 -21.83
N THR A 4 -12.02 17.05 -21.74
CA THR A 4 -12.66 17.96 -20.80
C THR A 4 -12.31 17.50 -19.39
N ALA A 5 -11.61 18.34 -18.63
CA ALA A 5 -11.32 18.04 -17.24
C ALA A 5 -12.61 18.08 -16.42
N THR A 6 -13.06 16.92 -15.94
CA THR A 6 -14.19 16.80 -15.02
C THR A 6 -13.73 16.14 -13.73
N PRO A 7 -14.37 16.44 -12.58
CA PRO A 7 -14.11 15.70 -11.35
C PRO A 7 -14.32 14.20 -11.53
N PHE A 8 -13.62 13.39 -10.73
CA PHE A 8 -13.92 11.95 -10.63
C PHE A 8 -15.36 11.73 -10.15
N ALA A 9 -16.04 10.73 -10.70
CA ALA A 9 -17.45 10.46 -10.42
C ALA A 9 -17.67 9.83 -9.04
N SER A 10 -16.68 9.08 -8.54
CA SER A 10 -16.77 8.36 -7.25
C SER A 10 -15.38 8.30 -6.61
N VAL A 11 -15.23 8.81 -5.39
CA VAL A 11 -13.95 8.85 -4.66
C VAL A 11 -14.14 8.40 -3.21
N GLY A 12 -13.38 7.38 -2.80
CA GLY A 12 -13.31 6.91 -1.42
C GLY A 12 -12.11 7.52 -0.70
N PHE A 13 -12.33 8.17 0.44
CA PHE A 13 -11.26 8.72 1.28
C PHE A 13 -11.15 7.94 2.58
N PHE A 14 -9.93 7.50 2.89
CA PHE A 14 -9.62 6.74 4.09
C PHE A 14 -8.49 7.42 4.86
N ALA A 15 -8.66 7.61 6.17
CA ALA A 15 -7.65 8.19 7.05
C ALA A 15 -7.53 7.38 8.35
N PRO A 16 -6.38 7.40 9.04
CA PRO A 16 -6.26 6.72 10.33
C PRO A 16 -7.16 7.40 11.37
N PRO A 17 -7.56 6.69 12.43
CA PRO A 17 -8.32 7.30 13.52
C PRO A 17 -7.45 8.27 14.32
N VAL A 18 -8.10 9.25 14.96
CA VAL A 18 -7.47 10.07 16.00
C VAL A 18 -7.05 9.17 17.14
N ALA A 19 -5.82 9.36 17.63
CA ALA A 19 -5.26 8.58 18.73
C ALA A 19 -6.18 8.59 19.97
N ALA A 20 -6.31 7.44 20.63
CA ALA A 20 -7.19 7.24 21.79
C ALA A 20 -8.68 7.59 21.54
N SER A 21 -9.13 7.62 20.28
CA SER A 21 -10.56 7.81 19.98
C SER A 21 -11.34 6.54 20.31
N ASN A 22 -12.42 6.68 21.10
CA ASN A 22 -13.35 5.59 21.39
C ASN A 22 -14.37 5.35 20.25
N ASN A 23 -14.37 6.22 19.23
CA ASN A 23 -15.34 6.19 18.13
C ASN A 23 -14.68 6.12 16.75
N ALA A 24 -13.36 5.92 16.69
CA ALA A 24 -12.57 5.93 15.46
C ALA A 24 -12.89 7.12 14.55
N ARG A 25 -12.82 8.35 15.08
CA ARG A 25 -12.99 9.55 14.24
C ARG A 25 -11.78 9.68 13.30
N PRO A 26 -11.95 9.95 11.99
CA PRO A 26 -10.83 10.15 11.07
C PRO A 26 -9.93 11.30 11.52
N ASN A 27 -8.62 11.12 11.44
CA ASN A 27 -7.63 12.14 11.73
C ASN A 27 -7.29 12.92 10.45
N VAL A 28 -8.00 14.02 10.24
CA VAL A 28 -7.92 14.85 9.05
C VAL A 28 -7.92 16.33 9.44
N ALA A 29 -7.04 17.12 8.80
CA ALA A 29 -6.93 18.55 9.09
C ALA A 29 -7.84 19.44 8.22
N GLY A 30 -7.99 19.09 6.93
CA GLY A 30 -8.66 19.95 5.94
C GLY A 30 -10.08 19.54 5.54
N ARG A 31 -10.33 18.23 5.38
CA ARG A 31 -11.61 17.68 4.93
C ARG A 31 -12.27 16.89 6.05
N THR A 32 -13.26 17.47 6.72
CA THR A 32 -13.92 16.82 7.87
C THR A 32 -15.09 15.92 7.48
N ASP A 33 -15.59 16.01 6.24
CA ASP A 33 -16.74 15.25 5.75
C ASP A 33 -16.38 14.30 4.59
N GLY A 34 -17.04 13.14 4.56
CA GLY A 34 -16.86 12.13 3.52
C GLY A 34 -15.53 11.38 3.59
N VAL A 35 -14.92 11.31 4.78
CA VAL A 35 -13.69 10.52 5.04
C VAL A 35 -14.02 9.40 6.01
N ASN A 36 -13.67 8.17 5.66
CA ASN A 36 -13.81 7.01 6.52
C ASN A 36 -12.55 6.80 7.35
N ALA A 37 -12.72 6.44 8.62
CA ALA A 37 -11.59 6.00 9.44
C ALA A 37 -11.31 4.52 9.17
N PHE A 38 -10.05 4.15 8.97
CA PHE A 38 -9.67 2.74 8.79
C PHE A 38 -9.00 2.13 10.03
N TRP A 39 -9.33 0.87 10.31
CA TRP A 39 -8.63 0.03 11.27
C TRP A 39 -8.91 -1.45 10.98
N TRP A 40 -8.01 -2.30 11.46
CA TRP A 40 -8.15 -3.75 11.48
C TRP A 40 -8.54 -4.21 12.87
N THR A 41 -9.42 -5.19 12.92
CA THR A 41 -9.77 -5.84 14.19
C THR A 41 -8.73 -6.85 14.61
N ILE A 42 -8.71 -7.21 15.91
CA ILE A 42 -7.87 -8.32 16.40
C ILE A 42 -8.25 -9.61 15.68
N ARG A 43 -9.55 -9.82 15.47
CA ARG A 43 -10.09 -10.94 14.70
C ARG A 43 -9.51 -11.00 13.30
N GLU A 44 -9.51 -9.89 12.57
CA GLU A 44 -8.96 -9.82 11.22
C GLU A 44 -7.45 -10.01 11.21
N PHE A 45 -6.75 -9.41 12.17
CA PHE A 45 -5.31 -9.57 12.30
C PHE A 45 -4.92 -11.06 12.40
N CYS A 46 -5.65 -11.82 13.20
CA CYS A 46 -5.46 -13.27 13.34
C CYS A 46 -5.91 -14.04 12.09
N ALA A 47 -7.15 -13.83 11.63
CA ALA A 47 -7.75 -14.61 10.55
C ALA A 47 -7.04 -14.39 9.20
N GLU A 48 -6.66 -13.15 8.92
CA GLU A 48 -5.99 -12.73 7.69
C GLU A 48 -4.46 -12.80 7.81
N GLN A 49 -3.93 -13.31 8.91
CA GLN A 49 -2.49 -13.57 9.10
C GLN A 49 -1.61 -12.33 8.90
N LEU A 50 -1.99 -11.19 9.51
CA LEU A 50 -1.35 -9.89 9.26
C LEU A 50 -0.02 -9.68 10.00
N LEU A 51 0.34 -10.58 10.92
CA LEU A 51 1.54 -10.46 11.76
C LEU A 51 2.86 -10.25 10.97
N PRO A 52 3.12 -10.87 9.81
CA PRO A 52 4.35 -10.62 9.06
C PRO A 52 4.55 -9.15 8.68
N TYR A 53 3.48 -8.40 8.42
CA TYR A 53 3.54 -6.98 8.05
C TYR A 53 3.93 -6.06 9.23
N VAL A 54 3.87 -6.55 10.47
CA VAL A 54 4.37 -5.84 11.66
C VAL A 54 5.89 -5.71 11.63
N PHE A 55 6.58 -6.63 10.93
CA PHE A 55 8.03 -6.72 10.81
C PHE A 55 8.55 -6.21 9.45
N ALA A 56 7.73 -5.46 8.70
CA ALA A 56 8.10 -4.98 7.37
C ALA A 56 9.16 -3.86 7.36
N ASP A 57 9.56 -3.34 8.52
CA ASP A 57 10.60 -2.31 8.65
C ASP A 57 11.99 -2.88 8.98
N THR A 58 12.13 -4.20 9.12
CA THR A 58 13.40 -4.83 9.50
C THR A 58 14.07 -5.47 8.30
N GLU A 59 15.07 -4.78 7.74
CA GLU A 59 15.90 -5.16 6.58
C GLU A 59 16.89 -6.31 6.84
N ASP A 60 16.60 -7.20 7.79
CA ASP A 60 17.60 -8.13 8.33
C ASP A 60 17.28 -9.59 7.96
N GLU A 61 17.62 -9.95 6.72
CA GLU A 61 17.48 -11.29 6.09
C GLU A 61 18.05 -12.44 6.94
N ARG A 62 19.00 -12.14 7.84
CA ARG A 62 19.77 -13.15 8.59
C ARG A 62 19.15 -13.57 9.91
N SER A 63 18.02 -12.98 10.27
CA SER A 63 17.46 -13.18 11.59
C SER A 63 16.52 -14.39 11.65
N GLN A 64 16.92 -15.42 12.39
CA GLN A 64 16.13 -16.64 12.67
C GLN A 64 14.72 -16.39 13.25
N TYR A 65 14.38 -15.15 13.62
CA TYR A 65 13.05 -14.81 14.17
C TYR A 65 11.93 -14.92 13.13
N THR A 66 12.23 -14.94 11.83
CA THR A 66 11.21 -15.11 10.77
C THR A 66 10.44 -16.43 10.92
N LEU A 67 11.09 -17.50 11.36
CA LEU A 67 10.43 -18.76 11.71
C LEU A 67 9.43 -18.59 12.86
N VAL A 68 9.78 -17.79 13.87
CA VAL A 68 8.87 -17.45 14.98
C VAL A 68 7.67 -16.66 14.47
N VAL A 69 7.87 -15.70 13.56
CA VAL A 69 6.79 -14.95 12.92
C VAL A 69 5.80 -15.90 12.23
N HIS A 70 6.29 -16.83 11.40
CA HIS A 70 5.44 -17.80 10.72
C HIS A 70 4.68 -18.72 11.69
N GLN A 71 5.37 -19.23 12.72
CA GLN A 71 4.75 -20.10 13.71
C GLN A 71 3.67 -19.37 14.50
N VAL A 72 3.96 -18.19 15.03
CA VAL A 72 2.98 -17.36 15.76
C VAL A 72 1.82 -16.98 14.86
N THR A 73 2.07 -16.61 13.60
CA THR A 73 1.01 -16.29 12.63
C THR A 73 0.05 -17.47 12.44
N SER A 74 0.60 -18.68 12.30
CA SER A 74 -0.18 -19.91 12.17
C SER A 74 -1.00 -20.22 13.44
N ARG A 75 -0.39 -20.07 14.63
CA ARG A 75 -1.07 -20.22 15.93
C ARG A 75 -2.24 -19.24 16.07
N LEU A 76 -2.01 -17.96 15.80
CA LEU A 76 -3.06 -16.93 15.86
C LEU A 76 -4.25 -17.25 14.95
N ARG A 77 -4.00 -17.75 13.73
CA ARG A 77 -5.07 -18.15 12.82
C ARG A 77 -5.86 -19.37 13.31
N GLN A 78 -5.18 -20.33 13.94
CA GLN A 78 -5.80 -21.59 14.38
C GLN A 78 -6.55 -21.45 15.70
N ASP A 79 -5.97 -20.70 16.65
CA ASP A 79 -6.38 -20.75 18.06
C ASP A 79 -7.28 -19.56 18.45
N ALA A 80 -7.32 -18.49 17.65
CA ALA A 80 -8.16 -17.32 17.93
C ALA A 80 -9.64 -17.59 17.63
N THR A 81 -10.49 -17.40 18.63
CA THR A 81 -11.95 -17.51 18.50
C THR A 81 -12.63 -16.16 18.75
N PRO A 82 -13.74 -15.84 18.07
CA PRO A 82 -14.50 -14.61 18.30
C PRO A 82 -14.90 -14.37 19.77
N ALA A 83 -14.58 -13.19 20.31
CA ALA A 83 -15.03 -12.76 21.64
C ALA A 83 -16.22 -11.79 21.52
N GLY A 84 -17.41 -12.33 21.28
CA GLY A 84 -18.63 -11.55 21.05
C GLY A 84 -18.79 -11.06 19.60
N SER A 85 -19.58 -10.00 19.41
CA SER A 85 -19.88 -9.42 18.09
C SER A 85 -18.83 -8.42 17.59
N ASP A 86 -17.98 -7.91 18.49
CA ASP A 86 -16.93 -6.94 18.16
C ASP A 86 -15.71 -7.61 17.50
N GLY A 87 -14.70 -6.80 17.17
CA GLY A 87 -13.42 -7.23 16.62
C GLY A 87 -12.49 -8.00 17.57
N ALA A 88 -12.89 -8.29 18.80
CA ALA A 88 -12.09 -8.97 19.82
C ALA A 88 -12.02 -10.50 19.62
N VAL A 89 -11.01 -11.13 20.22
CA VAL A 89 -10.82 -12.60 20.19
C VAL A 89 -10.50 -13.17 21.58
N VAL A 90 -10.70 -14.47 21.76
CA VAL A 90 -10.16 -15.27 22.86
C VAL A 90 -9.12 -16.24 22.29
N ILE A 91 -7.94 -16.27 22.90
CA ILE A 91 -6.83 -17.20 22.58
C ILE A 91 -6.36 -17.82 23.89
N ASP A 92 -6.29 -19.15 23.98
CA ASP A 92 -5.92 -19.88 25.21
C ASP A 92 -6.70 -19.41 26.46
N GLY A 93 -7.99 -19.11 26.32
CA GLY A 93 -8.85 -18.62 27.40
C GLY A 93 -8.64 -17.16 27.81
N GLN A 94 -7.70 -16.44 27.19
CA GLN A 94 -7.45 -15.02 27.43
C GLN A 94 -8.10 -14.16 26.35
N GLN A 95 -8.88 -13.16 26.76
CA GLN A 95 -9.54 -12.23 25.85
C GLN A 95 -8.60 -11.09 25.45
N CYS A 96 -8.50 -10.82 24.15
CA CYS A 96 -7.74 -9.71 23.58
C CYS A 96 -8.69 -8.72 22.88
N ARG A 97 -8.79 -7.51 23.41
CA ARG A 97 -9.57 -6.39 22.83
C ARG A 97 -8.67 -5.34 22.20
N THR A 98 -7.46 -5.15 22.69
CA THR A 98 -6.51 -4.17 22.15
C THR A 98 -5.30 -4.85 21.50
N TYR A 99 -4.55 -4.11 20.68
CA TYR A 99 -3.27 -4.60 20.17
C TYR A 99 -2.27 -4.90 21.28
N THR A 100 -2.30 -4.13 22.38
CA THR A 100 -1.46 -4.37 23.56
C THR A 100 -1.79 -5.71 24.20
N ASP A 101 -3.07 -6.03 24.41
CA ASP A 101 -3.48 -7.34 24.95
C ASP A 101 -2.94 -8.50 24.10
N LEU A 102 -3.04 -8.35 22.77
CA LEU A 102 -2.54 -9.35 21.82
C LEU A 102 -1.01 -9.48 21.89
N VAL A 103 -0.29 -8.36 21.93
CA VAL A 103 1.18 -8.36 22.02
C VAL A 103 1.65 -8.99 23.32
N GLU A 104 1.04 -8.66 24.45
CA GLU A 104 1.37 -9.24 25.75
C GLU A 104 1.15 -10.75 25.75
N LEU A 105 -0.02 -11.21 25.30
CA LEU A 105 -0.32 -12.65 25.17
C LEU A 105 0.74 -13.36 24.31
N ILE A 106 1.05 -12.83 23.14
CA ILE A 106 2.05 -13.45 22.24
C ILE A 106 3.42 -13.50 22.93
N CYS A 107 3.85 -12.42 23.57
CA CYS A 107 5.15 -12.36 24.23
C CYS A 107 5.26 -13.37 25.37
N ASP A 108 4.21 -13.50 26.18
CA ASP A 108 4.18 -14.46 27.27
C ASP A 108 4.24 -15.89 26.71
N ARG A 109 3.43 -16.21 25.70
CA ARG A 109 3.41 -17.56 25.11
C ARG A 109 4.70 -17.98 24.41
N VAL A 110 5.39 -17.03 23.78
CA VAL A 110 6.67 -17.27 23.08
C VAL A 110 7.83 -17.46 24.05
N THR A 111 7.73 -16.95 25.29
CA THR A 111 8.84 -17.01 26.28
C THR A 111 8.58 -17.97 27.43
N ASP A 112 7.33 -18.35 27.68
CA ASP A 112 6.96 -19.29 28.73
C ASP A 112 7.42 -20.71 28.40
N GLN A 113 8.08 -21.36 29.37
CA GLN A 113 8.69 -22.69 29.17
C GLN A 113 7.67 -23.77 28.79
N ALA A 114 6.41 -23.65 29.22
CA ALA A 114 5.36 -24.62 28.92
C ALA A 114 4.77 -24.44 27.51
N THR A 115 4.79 -23.22 26.96
CA THR A 115 4.17 -22.92 25.65
C THR A 115 5.15 -22.56 24.54
N ALA A 116 6.41 -22.23 24.84
CA ALA A 116 7.39 -21.75 23.87
C ALA A 116 7.65 -22.77 22.75
N THR A 117 7.68 -24.07 23.04
CA THR A 117 7.83 -25.11 22.01
C THR A 117 6.71 -25.06 20.97
N LEU A 118 5.48 -24.78 21.40
CA LEU A 118 4.31 -24.69 20.52
C LEU A 118 4.25 -23.34 19.77
N TRP A 119 4.56 -22.24 20.46
CA TRP A 119 4.40 -20.88 19.94
C TRP A 119 5.61 -20.34 19.19
N ALA A 120 6.83 -20.58 19.70
CA ALA A 120 8.06 -20.20 19.02
C ALA A 120 8.53 -21.30 18.04
N GLY A 121 8.32 -22.56 18.39
CA GLY A 121 8.74 -23.73 17.63
C GLY A 121 9.85 -24.52 18.32
N PRO A 122 9.94 -25.85 18.09
CA PRO A 122 10.79 -26.75 18.89
C PRO A 122 12.29 -26.53 18.73
N ALA A 123 12.73 -25.96 17.60
CA ALA A 123 14.13 -25.70 17.31
C ALA A 123 14.57 -24.25 17.63
N ILE A 124 13.67 -23.43 18.18
CA ILE A 124 13.95 -22.01 18.43
C ILE A 124 14.56 -21.82 19.82
N GLY A 125 15.76 -21.26 19.85
CA GLY A 125 16.43 -20.87 21.10
C GLY A 125 15.87 -19.57 21.70
N ALA A 126 16.05 -19.40 23.01
CA ALA A 126 15.56 -18.24 23.76
C ALA A 126 16.05 -16.88 23.19
N GLY A 127 17.26 -16.82 22.63
CA GLY A 127 17.77 -15.60 22.00
C GLY A 127 16.93 -15.13 20.81
N THR A 128 16.52 -16.07 19.96
CA THR A 128 15.68 -15.81 18.78
C THR A 128 14.25 -15.42 19.19
N ALA A 129 13.69 -16.12 20.18
CA ALA A 129 12.39 -15.77 20.78
C ALA A 129 12.41 -14.35 21.38
N ASN A 130 13.44 -13.99 22.15
CA ASN A 130 13.58 -12.64 22.71
C ASN A 130 13.79 -11.56 21.65
N ALA A 131 14.47 -11.89 20.55
CA ALA A 131 14.65 -11.00 19.41
C ALA A 131 13.33 -10.71 18.68
N PHE A 132 12.43 -11.70 18.58
CA PHE A 132 11.05 -11.53 18.12
C PHE A 132 10.25 -10.65 19.08
N VAL A 133 10.22 -10.99 20.37
CA VAL A 133 9.47 -10.28 21.42
C VAL A 133 9.83 -8.79 21.47
N ARG A 134 11.12 -8.46 21.44
CA ARG A 134 11.58 -7.05 21.46
C ARG A 134 10.99 -6.25 20.28
N ARG A 135 11.00 -6.84 19.09
CA ARG A 135 10.50 -6.21 17.85
C ARG A 135 8.97 -6.11 17.83
N LEU A 136 8.29 -7.12 18.35
CA LEU A 136 6.84 -7.09 18.50
C LEU A 136 6.43 -6.00 19.51
N ARG A 137 7.07 -5.93 20.67
CA ARG A 137 6.80 -4.90 21.68
C ARG A 137 7.05 -3.49 21.16
N SER A 138 8.10 -3.28 20.36
CA SER A 138 8.39 -1.95 19.77
C SER A 138 7.35 -1.50 18.74
N SER A 139 6.57 -2.40 18.17
CA SER A 139 5.54 -2.07 17.18
C SER A 139 4.29 -1.41 17.78
N GLN A 140 4.02 -1.61 19.07
CA GLN A 140 2.79 -1.17 19.75
C GLN A 140 2.52 0.33 19.54
N ARG A 141 3.55 1.16 19.74
CA ARG A 141 3.43 2.62 19.59
C ARG A 141 2.89 3.03 18.21
N ALA A 142 3.27 2.30 17.16
CA ALA A 142 2.85 2.61 15.79
C ALA A 142 1.48 2.01 15.45
N LEU A 143 1.16 0.82 15.96
CA LEU A 143 0.05 0.02 15.45
C LEU A 143 -1.19 -0.02 16.35
N SER A 144 -1.09 0.35 17.64
CA SER A 144 -2.22 0.23 18.58
C SER A 144 -3.46 1.04 18.19
N GLU A 145 -3.31 2.11 17.40
CA GLU A 145 -4.44 2.92 16.96
C GLU A 145 -5.15 2.34 15.73
N ILE A 146 -4.47 1.50 14.95
CA ILE A 146 -5.02 0.91 13.72
C ILE A 146 -5.31 -0.59 13.84
N ILE A 147 -4.93 -1.23 14.94
CA ILE A 147 -5.28 -2.62 15.28
C ILE A 147 -6.12 -2.61 16.56
N ARG A 148 -7.45 -2.72 16.42
CA ARG A 148 -8.45 -2.41 17.45
C ARG A 148 -9.57 -3.44 17.49
N GLY A 149 -9.80 -4.10 18.62
CA GLY A 149 -10.96 -4.97 18.88
C GLY A 149 -11.89 -4.42 19.97
N ASP A 150 -11.60 -3.21 20.45
CA ASP A 150 -12.25 -2.52 21.56
C ASP A 150 -13.33 -1.53 21.10
N ILE A 151 -13.39 -1.23 19.80
CA ILE A 151 -14.45 -0.44 19.15
C ILE A 151 -15.42 -1.38 18.41
N PRO A 152 -16.74 -1.11 18.43
CA PRO A 152 -17.69 -1.82 17.60
C PRO A 152 -17.30 -1.83 16.12
N ASP A 153 -17.49 -2.98 15.47
CA ASP A 153 -17.32 -3.09 14.02
C ASP A 153 -18.35 -2.20 13.30
N ARG A 154 -17.91 -1.42 12.31
CA ARG A 154 -18.75 -0.52 11.52
C ARG A 154 -18.49 -0.74 10.02
N PRO A 155 -19.55 -0.72 9.19
CA PRO A 155 -19.39 -0.76 7.74
C PRO A 155 -18.57 0.45 7.27
N GLY A 156 -17.76 0.26 6.23
CA GLY A 156 -16.94 1.32 5.64
C GLY A 156 -15.58 1.58 6.29
N ARG A 157 -15.21 0.88 7.38
CA ARG A 157 -13.86 1.00 7.96
C ARG A 157 -12.77 0.29 7.15
N ARG A 158 -13.13 -0.80 6.49
CA ARG A 158 -12.18 -1.57 5.67
C ARG A 158 -11.88 -0.73 4.45
N ILE A 159 -10.60 -0.55 4.17
CA ILE A 159 -10.16 0.02 2.90
C ILE A 159 -10.61 -0.94 1.80
N SER A 160 -11.46 -0.46 0.92
CA SER A 160 -11.90 -1.20 -0.27
C SER A 160 -11.79 -0.28 -1.48
N THR A 161 -11.36 -0.86 -2.60
CA THR A 161 -11.36 -0.22 -3.92
C THR A 161 -12.65 -0.51 -4.69
N GLU A 162 -13.57 -1.29 -4.11
CA GLU A 162 -14.87 -1.59 -4.69
C GLU A 162 -15.75 -0.34 -4.72
N ASP A 163 -16.59 -0.23 -5.75
CA ASP A 163 -17.58 0.84 -5.93
C ASP A 163 -17.03 2.29 -5.99
N GLN A 164 -15.71 2.45 -6.05
CA GLN A 164 -15.03 3.74 -6.15
C GLN A 164 -14.17 3.80 -7.41
N GLN A 165 -14.23 4.93 -8.13
CA GLN A 165 -13.34 5.15 -9.28
C GLN A 165 -11.91 5.42 -8.80
N VAL A 166 -11.77 6.13 -7.68
CA VAL A 166 -10.49 6.44 -7.05
C VAL A 166 -10.60 6.19 -5.56
N THR A 167 -9.63 5.49 -4.98
CA THR A 167 -9.53 5.30 -3.52
C THR A 167 -8.24 5.95 -3.04
N LEU A 168 -8.37 6.92 -2.14
CA LEU A 168 -7.25 7.61 -1.51
C LEU A 168 -7.11 7.11 -0.06
N VAL A 169 -5.96 6.51 0.23
CA VAL A 169 -5.58 6.11 1.59
C VAL A 169 -4.56 7.09 2.11
N ASP A 170 -4.95 7.88 3.10
CA ASP A 170 -4.10 8.86 3.72
C ASP A 170 -3.22 8.22 4.81
N LEU A 171 -1.90 8.32 4.63
CA LEU A 171 -0.89 7.73 5.51
C LEU A 171 -0.05 8.77 6.25
N HIS A 172 -0.23 10.07 5.99
CA HIS A 172 0.74 11.10 6.40
C HIS A 172 0.90 11.26 7.93
N HIS A 173 -0.17 11.04 8.69
CA HIS A 173 -0.15 11.12 10.15
C HIS A 173 0.33 9.84 10.85
N LEU A 174 0.54 8.75 10.10
CA LEU A 174 0.99 7.48 10.67
C LEU A 174 2.51 7.45 10.86
N MET A 175 2.94 6.77 11.92
CA MET A 175 4.35 6.40 12.06
C MET A 175 4.78 5.49 10.89
N GLU A 176 6.04 5.56 10.50
CA GLU A 176 6.57 4.87 9.32
C GLU A 176 6.24 3.36 9.28
N ARG A 177 6.37 2.67 10.42
CA ARG A 177 5.99 1.25 10.57
C ARG A 177 4.50 1.02 10.29
N ALA A 178 3.62 1.91 10.73
CA ALA A 178 2.19 1.82 10.48
C ALA A 178 1.86 2.10 9.00
N GLN A 179 2.56 3.04 8.36
CA GLN A 179 2.42 3.25 6.91
C GLN A 179 2.78 1.97 6.13
N ARG A 180 3.91 1.33 6.47
CA ARG A 180 4.29 0.04 5.89
C ARG A 180 3.23 -1.03 6.13
N PHE A 181 2.76 -1.18 7.37
CA PHE A 181 1.71 -2.14 7.70
C PHE A 181 0.45 -1.94 6.84
N VAL A 182 -0.08 -0.70 6.79
CA VAL A 182 -1.28 -0.37 6.01
C VAL A 182 -1.08 -0.69 4.54
N THR A 183 0.00 -0.18 3.93
CA THR A 183 0.31 -0.42 2.51
C THR A 183 0.41 -1.91 2.22
N GLY A 184 1.17 -2.67 3.02
CA GLY A 184 1.33 -4.11 2.83
C GLY A 184 0.02 -4.90 2.92
N VAL A 185 -0.78 -4.62 3.93
CA VAL A 185 -2.05 -5.33 4.14
C VAL A 185 -3.09 -4.97 3.07
N VAL A 186 -3.18 -3.70 2.67
CA VAL A 186 -4.07 -3.27 1.59
C VAL A 186 -3.66 -3.92 0.28
N LEU A 187 -2.37 -3.84 -0.11
CA LEU A 187 -1.89 -4.45 -1.36
C LEU A 187 -2.14 -5.96 -1.40
N ARG A 188 -1.90 -6.67 -0.30
CA ARG A 188 -2.20 -8.11 -0.20
C ARG A 188 -3.68 -8.39 -0.44
N ALA A 189 -4.56 -7.65 0.25
CA ALA A 189 -6.01 -7.85 0.12
C ALA A 189 -6.51 -7.54 -1.30
N GLU A 190 -5.98 -6.50 -1.94
CA GLU A 190 -6.28 -6.14 -3.32
C GLU A 190 -5.86 -7.24 -4.32
N MET A 191 -4.67 -7.81 -4.11
CA MET A 191 -4.15 -8.89 -4.93
C MET A 191 -4.98 -10.16 -4.79
N GLU A 192 -5.26 -10.60 -3.56
CA GLU A 192 -6.10 -11.79 -3.29
C GLU A 192 -7.49 -11.63 -3.91
N ARG A 193 -8.07 -10.42 -3.87
CA ARG A 193 -9.36 -10.15 -4.50
C ARG A 193 -9.29 -10.23 -6.02
N LYS A 194 -8.24 -9.67 -6.63
CA LYS A 194 -8.05 -9.72 -8.09
C LYS A 194 -7.81 -11.13 -8.59
N GLU A 195 -7.04 -11.93 -7.85
CA GLU A 195 -6.88 -13.36 -8.12
C GLU A 195 -8.22 -14.11 -8.09
N ALA A 196 -9.08 -13.81 -7.12
CA ALA A 196 -10.42 -14.41 -7.02
C ALA A 196 -11.40 -13.94 -8.11
N ALA A 197 -11.34 -12.66 -8.49
CA ALA A 197 -12.22 -12.06 -9.50
C ALA A 197 -11.80 -12.38 -10.95
N GLY A 198 -10.53 -12.75 -11.17
CA GLY A 198 -9.96 -12.97 -12.49
C GLY A 198 -9.58 -11.66 -13.22
N PRO A 199 -9.12 -11.75 -14.47
CA PRO A 199 -8.45 -10.65 -15.18
C PRO A 199 -9.40 -9.54 -15.68
N GLY A 200 -10.70 -9.63 -15.42
CA GLY A 200 -11.73 -8.83 -16.11
C GLY A 200 -11.75 -7.34 -15.77
N SER A 201 -11.06 -6.90 -14.72
CA SER A 201 -11.01 -5.48 -14.34
C SER A 201 -9.58 -5.02 -14.07
N LEU A 202 -9.26 -3.79 -14.46
CA LEU A 202 -7.97 -3.17 -14.16
C LEU A 202 -7.97 -2.59 -12.75
N LEU A 203 -6.84 -2.64 -12.06
CA LEU A 203 -6.57 -1.90 -10.83
C LEU A 203 -5.26 -1.15 -10.98
N PHE A 204 -5.33 0.17 -10.93
CA PHE A 204 -4.16 1.04 -10.91
C PHE A 204 -3.79 1.32 -9.46
N THR A 205 -2.60 0.88 -9.07
CA THR A 205 -2.07 1.03 -7.73
C THR A 205 -0.93 2.04 -7.77
N MET A 206 -1.14 3.22 -7.17
CA MET A 206 -0.12 4.24 -7.07
C MET A 206 0.54 4.23 -5.69
N LEU A 207 1.87 4.17 -5.66
CA LEU A 207 2.66 4.25 -4.43
C LEU A 207 3.71 5.34 -4.58
N ASP A 208 3.66 6.32 -3.68
CA ASP A 208 4.73 7.30 -3.52
C ASP A 208 5.84 6.72 -2.64
N GLU A 209 7.06 7.25 -2.77
CA GLU A 209 8.26 6.80 -2.06
C GLU A 209 8.49 5.28 -2.18
N LEU A 210 8.58 4.74 -3.40
CA LEU A 210 8.65 3.29 -3.61
C LEU A 210 9.82 2.61 -2.87
N ASN A 211 10.94 3.32 -2.67
CA ASN A 211 12.11 2.84 -1.90
C ASN A 211 11.76 2.49 -0.44
N LYS A 212 10.74 3.14 0.13
CA LYS A 212 10.24 2.85 1.48
C LYS A 212 9.66 1.45 1.64
N TYR A 213 9.03 0.95 0.56
CA TYR A 213 8.27 -0.30 0.54
C TYR A 213 9.03 -1.43 -0.17
N ALA A 214 9.84 -1.08 -1.16
CA ALA A 214 10.72 -1.99 -1.89
C ALA A 214 12.14 -1.41 -2.03
N PRO A 215 12.87 -1.29 -0.91
CA PRO A 215 14.24 -0.79 -0.92
C PRO A 215 15.15 -1.69 -1.77
N ARG A 216 16.26 -1.11 -2.25
CA ARG A 216 17.27 -1.81 -3.05
C ARG A 216 17.80 -3.05 -2.35
N GLU A 217 18.06 -2.93 -1.05
CA GLU A 217 18.60 -3.99 -0.20
C GLU A 217 17.59 -4.38 0.87
N GLY A 218 17.76 -5.57 1.46
CA GLY A 218 16.83 -6.13 2.44
C GLY A 218 15.60 -6.79 1.81
N GLU A 219 14.94 -7.60 2.63
CA GLU A 219 13.71 -8.30 2.29
C GLU A 219 12.58 -7.87 3.22
N SER A 220 11.36 -7.79 2.66
CA SER A 220 10.15 -7.59 3.44
C SER A 220 8.96 -8.23 2.72
N PRO A 221 7.89 -8.60 3.43
CA PRO A 221 6.66 -9.10 2.79
C PRO A 221 6.10 -8.13 1.74
N ILE A 222 6.23 -6.82 1.98
CA ILE A 222 5.75 -5.78 1.06
C ILE A 222 6.59 -5.74 -0.20
N LYS A 223 7.92 -5.80 -0.07
CA LYS A 223 8.84 -5.87 -1.22
C LYS A 223 8.57 -7.11 -2.07
N ALA A 224 8.33 -8.25 -1.44
CA ALA A 224 7.98 -9.49 -2.13
C ALA A 224 6.67 -9.36 -2.93
N LEU A 225 5.63 -8.75 -2.35
CA LEU A 225 4.39 -8.44 -3.06
C LEU A 225 4.61 -7.50 -4.25
N LEU A 226 5.37 -6.42 -4.05
CA LEU A 226 5.64 -5.45 -5.12
C LEU A 226 6.46 -6.05 -6.26
N LEU A 227 7.40 -6.95 -5.94
CA LEU A 227 8.12 -7.74 -6.93
C LEU A 227 7.18 -8.62 -7.74
N ASP A 228 6.27 -9.33 -7.08
CA ASP A 228 5.30 -10.19 -7.77
C ASP A 228 4.35 -9.38 -8.66
N ILE A 229 3.87 -8.23 -8.17
CA ILE A 229 3.07 -7.29 -8.99
C ILE A 229 3.87 -6.78 -10.19
N ALA A 230 5.13 -6.42 -10.01
CA ALA A 230 5.97 -5.94 -11.12
C ALA A 230 6.24 -7.02 -12.17
N GLU A 231 6.38 -8.29 -11.76
CA GLU A 231 6.71 -9.40 -12.65
C GLU A 231 5.49 -10.07 -13.29
N ARG A 232 4.39 -10.15 -12.55
CA ARG A 232 3.21 -10.95 -12.92
C ARG A 232 1.89 -10.20 -12.83
N GLY A 233 1.83 -9.02 -12.22
CA GLY A 233 0.59 -8.26 -11.99
C GLY A 233 -0.25 -8.01 -13.24
N ARG A 234 0.38 -7.94 -14.44
CA ARG A 234 -0.32 -7.82 -15.72
C ARG A 234 -1.34 -8.94 -15.95
N SER A 235 -1.05 -10.18 -15.57
CA SER A 235 -2.00 -11.30 -15.78
C SER A 235 -3.24 -11.19 -14.88
N LEU A 236 -3.14 -10.44 -13.78
CA LEU A 236 -4.22 -10.17 -12.82
C LEU A 236 -4.91 -8.82 -13.06
N GLY A 237 -4.53 -8.09 -14.11
CA GLY A 237 -5.04 -6.74 -14.37
C GLY A 237 -4.56 -5.68 -13.36
N ILE A 238 -3.47 -5.93 -12.63
CA ILE A 238 -2.90 -4.98 -11.66
C ILE A 238 -1.78 -4.18 -12.34
N ILE A 239 -1.86 -2.85 -12.27
CA ILE A 239 -0.89 -1.92 -12.83
C ILE A 239 -0.28 -1.12 -11.67
N LEU A 240 1.03 -1.30 -11.44
CA LEU A 240 1.78 -0.55 -10.44
C LEU A 240 2.32 0.76 -11.05
N ILE A 241 2.02 1.88 -10.38
CA ILE A 241 2.58 3.20 -10.65
C ILE A 241 3.42 3.58 -9.44
N GLY A 242 4.75 3.50 -9.58
CA GLY A 242 5.69 3.93 -8.54
C GLY A 242 6.16 5.36 -8.77
N ALA A 243 6.24 6.13 -7.69
CA ALA A 243 6.93 7.41 -7.65
C ALA A 243 8.05 7.40 -6.60
N GLN A 244 9.16 8.06 -6.91
CA GLN A 244 10.41 8.05 -6.17
C GLN A 244 11.30 9.21 -6.61
N GLN A 245 12.16 9.70 -5.72
CA GLN A 245 13.17 10.70 -6.08
C GLN A 245 14.41 10.03 -6.70
N THR A 246 14.83 8.91 -6.09
CA THR A 246 16.07 8.19 -6.42
C THR A 246 15.72 6.75 -6.82
N ALA A 247 15.69 6.45 -8.11
CA ALA A 247 15.46 5.09 -8.59
C ALA A 247 16.54 4.11 -8.09
N SER A 248 17.79 4.56 -7.90
CA SER A 248 18.86 3.68 -7.45
C SER A 248 18.66 3.12 -6.04
N GLU A 249 17.75 3.69 -5.24
CA GLU A 249 17.39 3.19 -3.90
C GLU A 249 16.26 2.16 -3.91
N VAL A 250 15.66 1.87 -5.06
CA VAL A 250 14.57 0.90 -5.22
C VAL A 250 15.12 -0.44 -5.70
N GLU A 251 14.44 -1.53 -5.35
CA GLU A 251 14.68 -2.86 -5.89
C GLU A 251 14.75 -2.85 -7.43
N ARG A 252 15.90 -3.29 -7.96
CA ARG A 252 16.24 -3.20 -9.38
C ARG A 252 15.25 -3.93 -10.27
N ARG A 253 14.71 -5.07 -9.82
CA ARG A 253 13.74 -5.86 -10.60
C ARG A 253 12.44 -5.10 -10.82
N ILE A 254 11.98 -4.30 -9.86
CA ILE A 254 10.75 -3.49 -10.03
C ILE A 254 10.97 -2.44 -11.12
N ILE A 255 12.10 -1.75 -11.09
CA ILE A 255 12.45 -0.74 -12.11
C ILE A 255 12.63 -1.39 -13.49
N SER A 256 13.30 -2.54 -13.54
CA SER A 256 13.60 -3.22 -14.80
C SER A 256 12.32 -3.70 -15.49
N ASN A 257 11.36 -4.21 -14.72
CA ASN A 257 10.05 -4.65 -15.22
C ASN A 257 9.07 -3.50 -15.53
N SER A 258 9.39 -2.26 -15.14
CA SER A 258 8.55 -1.10 -15.46
C SER A 258 8.62 -0.78 -16.97
N ALA A 259 7.49 -0.99 -17.67
CA ALA A 259 7.38 -0.78 -19.12
C ALA A 259 7.49 0.70 -19.52
N ILE A 260 6.90 1.59 -18.71
CA ILE A 260 6.98 3.03 -18.88
C ILE A 260 7.89 3.58 -17.79
N LYS A 261 8.84 4.43 -18.18
CA LYS A 261 9.74 5.13 -17.25
C LYS A 261 9.68 6.62 -17.54
N VAL A 262 9.41 7.41 -16.52
CA VAL A 262 9.31 8.87 -16.62
C VAL A 262 10.34 9.47 -15.68
N VAL A 263 11.18 10.37 -16.19
CA VAL A 263 12.27 10.99 -15.44
C VAL A 263 12.17 12.50 -15.58
N GLY A 264 12.15 13.20 -14.45
CA GLY A 264 12.25 14.66 -14.42
C GLY A 264 13.70 15.13 -14.35
N ARG A 265 13.93 16.14 -13.52
CA ARG A 265 15.29 16.57 -13.20
C ARG A 265 15.98 15.53 -12.31
N LEU A 266 17.22 15.16 -12.66
CA LEU A 266 18.08 14.29 -11.87
C LEU A 266 19.28 15.07 -11.33
N ASP A 267 19.89 14.60 -10.23
CA ASP A 267 21.26 15.00 -9.92
C ASP A 267 22.26 14.22 -10.80
N ALA A 268 23.51 14.71 -10.86
CA ALA A 268 24.52 14.13 -11.74
C ALA A 268 24.99 12.73 -11.31
N ALA A 269 24.98 12.44 -10.00
CA ALA A 269 25.39 11.13 -9.50
C ALA A 269 24.31 10.10 -9.82
N GLU A 270 23.05 10.43 -9.61
CA GLU A 270 21.91 9.56 -9.91
C GLU A 270 21.78 9.31 -11.42
N ALA A 271 21.93 10.35 -12.25
CA ALA A 271 21.92 10.20 -13.70
C ALA A 271 23.03 9.29 -14.26
N SER A 272 24.09 9.02 -13.49
CA SER A 272 25.17 8.10 -13.88
C SER A 272 24.88 6.63 -13.56
N ARG A 273 23.81 6.35 -12.80
CA ARG A 273 23.45 5.00 -12.35
C ARG A 273 22.88 4.14 -13.49
N SER A 274 23.09 2.83 -13.39
CA SER A 274 22.64 1.83 -14.37
C SER A 274 21.13 1.83 -14.59
N GLU A 275 20.38 2.23 -13.57
CA GLU A 275 18.93 2.32 -13.51
C GLU A 275 18.39 3.32 -14.55
N TYR A 276 19.21 4.28 -14.97
CA TYR A 276 18.91 5.26 -16.04
C TYR A 276 19.56 4.92 -17.38
N GLY A 277 20.05 3.69 -17.55
CA GLY A 277 20.69 3.23 -18.78
C GLY A 277 19.79 3.32 -20.03
N PHE A 278 18.47 3.40 -19.83
CA PHE A 278 17.49 3.61 -20.91
C PHE A 278 17.54 5.03 -21.52
N LEU A 279 18.09 6.02 -20.80
CA LEU A 279 18.30 7.36 -21.34
C LEU A 279 19.64 7.40 -22.10
N PRO A 280 19.70 7.84 -23.36
CA PRO A 280 20.96 8.10 -24.06
C PRO A 280 21.84 9.12 -23.31
N ALA A 281 23.16 9.04 -23.46
CA ALA A 281 24.11 9.89 -22.73
C ALA A 281 23.81 11.40 -22.82
N GLY A 282 23.41 11.87 -24.01
CA GLY A 282 23.00 13.27 -24.21
C GLY A 282 21.73 13.65 -23.45
N GLN A 283 20.75 12.74 -23.36
CA GLN A 283 19.54 12.99 -22.58
C GLN A 283 19.79 12.91 -21.07
N ARG A 284 20.69 12.04 -20.61
CA ARG A 284 21.12 12.01 -19.19
C ARG A 284 21.76 13.33 -18.78
N MET A 285 22.64 13.89 -19.61
CA MET A 285 23.21 15.23 -19.36
C MET A 285 22.15 16.33 -19.39
N ARG A 286 21.11 16.21 -20.23
CA ARG A 286 20.00 17.17 -20.24
C ARG A 286 19.11 17.05 -18.99
N ALA A 287 18.90 15.83 -18.49
CA ALA A 287 18.12 15.60 -17.28
C ALA A 287 18.71 16.30 -16.04
N THR A 288 20.04 16.50 -15.99
CA THR A 288 20.67 17.20 -14.85
C THR A 288 20.40 18.71 -14.79
N ILE A 289 20.05 19.30 -15.95
CA ILE A 289 19.77 20.73 -16.10
C ILE A 289 18.30 21.01 -16.49
N ALA A 290 17.45 19.98 -16.47
CA ALA A 290 16.03 20.11 -16.79
C ALA A 290 15.32 21.07 -15.81
N LYS A 291 14.41 21.89 -16.35
CA LYS A 291 13.56 22.75 -15.53
C LYS A 291 12.39 21.94 -14.96
N PRO A 292 11.78 22.34 -13.82
CA PRO A 292 10.54 21.76 -13.35
C PRO A 292 9.49 21.71 -14.47
N GLY A 293 8.79 20.57 -14.60
CA GLY A 293 7.86 20.30 -15.69
C GLY A 293 8.48 19.69 -16.94
N ALA A 294 9.79 19.78 -17.17
CA ALA A 294 10.42 19.06 -18.27
C ALA A 294 10.68 17.59 -17.88
N MET A 295 10.10 16.65 -18.64
CA MET A 295 10.17 15.21 -18.38
C MET A 295 10.72 14.45 -19.58
N PHE A 296 11.37 13.32 -19.33
CA PHE A 296 11.82 12.35 -20.32
C PHE A 296 11.01 11.06 -20.15
N VAL A 297 10.29 10.65 -21.20
CA VAL A 297 9.38 9.50 -21.18
C VAL A 297 9.94 8.40 -22.08
N ASN A 298 10.26 7.26 -21.48
CA ASN A 298 10.60 6.03 -22.19
C ASN A 298 9.42 5.06 -22.16
N GLN A 299 9.05 4.50 -23.30
CA GLN A 299 7.91 3.59 -23.43
C GLN A 299 8.12 2.61 -24.59
N PRO A 300 7.48 1.42 -24.60
CA PRO A 300 7.84 0.33 -25.52
C PRO A 300 7.64 0.60 -27.01
N ALA A 301 6.67 1.44 -27.39
CA ALA A 301 6.31 1.68 -28.78
C ALA A 301 7.24 2.68 -29.50
N ILE A 302 8.07 3.43 -28.77
CA ILE A 302 9.01 4.39 -29.37
C ILE A 302 10.42 4.07 -28.84
N PRO A 303 11.39 3.76 -29.71
CA PRO A 303 12.71 3.25 -29.31
C PRO A 303 13.64 4.33 -28.71
N VAL A 304 13.21 5.59 -28.67
CA VAL A 304 13.99 6.71 -28.13
C VAL A 304 13.14 7.45 -27.09
N PRO A 305 13.68 7.80 -25.91
CA PRO A 305 12.89 8.54 -24.93
C PRO A 305 12.51 9.93 -25.44
N LEU A 306 11.27 10.32 -25.16
CA LEU A 306 10.67 11.57 -25.58
C LEU A 306 10.83 12.65 -24.52
N ALA A 307 11.31 13.84 -24.91
CA ALA A 307 11.27 15.00 -24.05
C ALA A 307 9.89 15.67 -24.16
N VAL A 308 9.19 15.83 -23.04
CA VAL A 308 7.85 16.42 -22.95
C VAL A 308 7.80 17.49 -21.88
N GLU A 309 6.84 18.40 -22.00
CA GLU A 309 6.48 19.35 -20.95
C GLU A 309 5.24 18.81 -20.23
N PHE A 310 5.37 18.59 -18.92
CA PHE A 310 4.28 18.14 -18.07
C PHE A 310 3.35 19.32 -17.79
N PRO A 311 2.05 19.19 -18.10
CA PRO A 311 1.12 20.29 -17.93
C PRO A 311 0.90 20.60 -16.44
N PHE A 312 0.52 21.84 -16.15
CA PHE A 312 -0.06 22.15 -14.85
C PHE A 312 -1.36 21.34 -14.65
N PRO A 313 -1.64 20.87 -13.43
CA PRO A 313 -2.86 20.10 -13.17
C PRO A 313 -4.09 20.93 -13.56
N ALA A 314 -5.06 20.27 -14.18
CA ALA A 314 -6.31 20.90 -14.61
C ALA A 314 -7.33 21.04 -13.46
N TRP A 315 -6.88 20.91 -12.21
CA TRP A 315 -7.72 20.97 -11.01
C TRP A 315 -7.04 21.78 -9.91
N ALA A 316 -7.87 22.37 -9.06
CA ALA A 316 -7.46 23.09 -7.88
C ALA A 316 -6.70 22.16 -6.91
N THR A 317 -5.51 22.58 -6.47
CA THR A 317 -4.73 21.88 -5.44
C THR A 317 -5.02 22.41 -4.04
N ARG A 318 -5.70 23.55 -3.95
CA ARG A 318 -6.14 24.19 -2.70
C ARG A 318 -7.59 24.61 -2.81
N GLN A 319 -8.29 24.65 -1.68
CA GLN A 319 -9.67 25.14 -1.64
C GLN A 319 -9.79 26.57 -2.20
N SER A 320 -8.77 27.40 -2.02
CA SER A 320 -8.70 28.76 -2.56
C SER A 320 -8.50 28.84 -4.08
N GLU A 321 -8.10 27.74 -4.73
CA GLU A 321 -7.91 27.63 -6.18
C GLU A 321 -9.15 27.07 -6.88
N VAL A 322 -10.19 26.68 -6.11
CA VAL A 322 -11.44 26.17 -6.67
C VAL A 322 -12.17 27.35 -7.31
N ASP A 323 -12.37 27.28 -8.62
CA ASP A 323 -13.24 28.22 -9.31
C ASP A 323 -14.68 28.06 -8.78
N ASP A 324 -15.31 29.16 -8.35
CA ASP A 324 -16.71 29.20 -7.89
C ASP A 324 -17.73 28.90 -9.01
N ALA A 325 -17.25 28.65 -10.23
CA ALA A 325 -18.07 28.29 -11.39
C ALA A 325 -18.68 26.90 -11.19
N ARG A 326 -19.87 26.87 -10.58
CA ARG A 326 -20.72 25.69 -10.47
C ARG A 326 -20.88 25.06 -11.87
N PRO A 327 -20.57 23.76 -12.06
CA PRO A 327 -20.88 23.13 -13.33
C PRO A 327 -22.38 23.29 -13.59
N PRO A 328 -22.81 23.66 -14.81
CA PRO A 328 -24.22 23.82 -15.12
C PRO A 328 -24.94 22.51 -14.75
N SER A 329 -26.00 22.63 -13.96
CA SER A 329 -26.85 21.50 -13.60
C SER A 329 -27.32 20.82 -14.88
N SER A 330 -26.94 19.56 -15.08
CA SER A 330 -27.45 18.70 -16.14
C SER A 330 -28.89 18.28 -15.83
N THR A 331 -29.79 19.26 -15.86
CA THR A 331 -31.18 19.08 -16.22
C THR A 331 -31.32 19.65 -17.61
N ASP A 332 -31.01 18.81 -18.60
CA ASP A 332 -31.85 18.62 -19.78
C ASP A 332 -31.27 17.42 -20.55
N GLY A 333 -32.15 16.48 -20.87
CA GLY A 333 -31.78 15.16 -21.36
C GLY A 333 -31.19 15.20 -22.76
N GLU A 334 -30.08 14.49 -22.94
CA GLU A 334 -29.79 13.75 -24.15
C GLU A 334 -28.78 12.66 -23.79
N SER A 335 -29.23 11.41 -23.89
CA SER A 335 -28.41 10.21 -23.82
C SER A 335 -27.40 10.23 -24.97
N GLN A 336 -26.12 10.44 -24.65
CA GLN A 336 -25.02 10.12 -25.55
C GLN A 336 -24.16 9.04 -24.91
N ASP A 337 -24.01 7.96 -25.67
CA ASP A 337 -23.32 6.72 -25.35
C ASP A 337 -21.94 6.92 -24.69
N GLY A 338 -21.76 6.20 -23.59
CA GLY A 338 -20.49 6.06 -22.87
C GLY A 338 -19.49 5.16 -23.63
N THR A 339 -19.09 5.57 -24.83
CA THR A 339 -18.02 4.92 -25.58
C THR A 339 -16.68 5.62 -25.33
N PHE A 340 -15.69 4.83 -24.92
CA PHE A 340 -14.27 5.20 -24.85
C PHE A 340 -13.84 6.01 -26.10
N PRO A 341 -12.87 6.94 -25.97
CA PRO A 341 -12.37 7.69 -27.12
C PRO A 341 -11.86 6.73 -28.21
N ALA A 342 -12.25 7.00 -29.46
CA ALA A 342 -11.84 6.20 -30.61
C ALA A 342 -10.32 6.11 -30.71
N GLY A 343 -9.79 4.88 -30.60
CA GLY A 343 -8.35 4.59 -30.68
C GLY A 343 -7.77 3.76 -29.54
N VAL A 344 -8.55 3.40 -28.52
CA VAL A 344 -8.15 2.41 -27.51
C VAL A 344 -8.61 1.02 -27.97
N PRO A 345 -7.72 0.03 -28.16
CA PRO A 345 -8.13 -1.33 -28.50
C PRO A 345 -9.02 -1.89 -27.40
N LEU A 346 -10.18 -2.42 -27.79
CA LEU A 346 -11.07 -3.15 -26.88
C LEU A 346 -10.52 -4.57 -26.63
N PRO A 347 -10.91 -5.23 -25.53
CA PRO A 347 -10.28 -6.47 -25.06
C PRO A 347 -10.37 -7.69 -25.98
N ASP A 348 -11.04 -7.61 -27.12
CA ASP A 348 -11.21 -8.72 -28.07
C ASP A 348 -10.24 -8.67 -29.26
N ASP A 349 -9.44 -7.61 -29.41
CA ASP A 349 -8.42 -7.56 -30.47
C ASP A 349 -7.10 -8.17 -29.99
N ALA A 350 -7.09 -9.50 -29.86
CA ALA A 350 -5.85 -10.26 -30.02
C ALA A 350 -5.56 -10.38 -31.52
N PRO A 351 -4.31 -10.10 -31.94
CA PRO A 351 -3.42 -11.24 -32.08
C PRO A 351 -1.98 -10.96 -31.61
N PHE A 352 -1.50 -11.90 -30.79
CA PHE A 352 -0.14 -12.14 -30.28
C PHE A 352 0.30 -11.41 -29.00
#